data_AF-K1SNG3-F1
#
_entry.id   AF-K1SNG3-F1
#
_cell.length_a   1.000
_cell.length_b   1.000
_cell.length_c   1.000
_cell.angle_alpha   90.00
_cell.angle_beta   90.00
_cell.angle_gamma   90.00
#
_symmetry.space_group_name_H-M   'P 1'
#
loop_
_entity.id
_entity.type
_entity.pdbx_description
1 polymer ?
#
loop_
_entity_poly.entity_id
_entity_poly.type
_entity_poly.pdbx_seq_one_letter_code
_entity_poly.pdbx_strand_id
1 'polypeptide(L)'
;GNIGMVKIISESSVAAGVRRIEAYTGARVEELMNTIEDTLHDLKALFNNAPDLAGTIRKYIDENAGLKKQVEDFMKEKEAQLKERLLKNVQEVNGVKVIKFCAPLPAETVKNIAFQLRGQITENLFFVAEQKPKASRC
;
A
#
# COMPACT_ATOMS: atom_id res chain seq x y z
N GLY A 1 3.73 48.70 -21.39
CA GLY A 1 4.43 48.43 -20.13
C GLY A 1 5.31 47.21 -20.33
N ASN A 2 6.55 47.22 -19.83
CA ASN A 2 7.60 46.26 -20.21
C ASN A 2 7.78 45.09 -19.21
N ILE A 3 6.92 44.97 -18.20
CA ILE A 3 7.09 44.03 -17.07
C ILE A 3 6.55 42.61 -17.40
N GLY A 4 5.65 42.48 -18.37
CA GLY A 4 5.09 41.18 -18.77
C GLY A 4 4.12 40.59 -17.75
N MET A 5 3.98 39.26 -17.75
CA MET A 5 3.10 38.53 -16.82
C MET A 5 3.63 38.58 -15.38
N VAL A 6 2.74 38.64 -14.39
CA VAL A 6 3.09 38.59 -12.97
C VAL A 6 2.33 37.43 -12.31
N LYS A 7 3.05 36.57 -11.59
CA LYS A 7 2.45 35.49 -10.80
C LYS A 7 2.89 35.58 -9.35
N ILE A 8 1.93 35.74 -8.44
CA ILE A 8 2.14 35.70 -7.00
C ILE A 8 2.40 34.24 -6.59
N ILE A 9 3.53 34.02 -5.92
CA ILE A 9 3.98 32.71 -5.44
C ILE A 9 3.61 32.53 -3.97
N SER A 10 3.77 33.59 -3.19
CA SER A 10 3.47 33.56 -1.77
C SER A 10 2.96 34.92 -1.32
N GLU A 11 2.15 34.87 -0.26
CA GLU A 11 1.71 36.05 0.44
C GLU A 11 1.75 35.79 1.94
N SER A 12 2.35 36.72 2.68
CA SER A 12 2.47 36.63 4.14
C SER A 12 2.17 37.96 4.80
N SER A 13 1.65 37.89 6.03
CA SER A 13 1.43 39.06 6.87
C SER A 13 2.69 39.35 7.68
N VAL A 14 3.19 40.58 7.60
CA VAL A 14 4.41 41.01 8.31
C VAL A 14 4.06 41.75 9.59
N ALA A 15 2.94 42.49 9.59
CA ALA A 15 2.43 43.25 10.73
C ALA A 15 0.93 43.55 10.52
N ALA A 16 0.29 44.15 11.53
CA ALA A 16 -1.09 44.61 11.40
C ALA A 16 -1.22 45.58 10.21
N GLY A 17 -1.91 45.15 9.16
CA GLY A 17 -2.15 45.94 7.95
C GLY A 17 -1.04 45.89 6.88
N VAL A 18 0.02 45.10 7.04
CA VAL A 18 1.13 45.01 6.08
C VAL A 18 1.24 43.61 5.49
N ARG A 19 1.11 43.50 4.16
CA ARG A 19 1.21 42.25 3.39
C ARG A 19 2.50 42.24 2.57
N ARG A 20 3.29 41.18 2.68
CA ARG A 20 4.43 40.89 1.81
C ARG A 20 3.97 39.94 0.72
N ILE A 21 4.16 40.35 -0.52
CA ILE A 21 3.84 39.57 -1.71
C ILE A 21 5.15 39.18 -2.37
N GLU A 22 5.36 37.89 -2.58
CA GLU A 22 6.45 37.35 -3.39
C GLU A 22 5.87 36.94 -4.73
N ALA A 23 6.42 37.49 -5.82
CA ALA A 23 5.92 37.24 -7.16
C ALA A 23 7.08 37.08 -8.16
N TYR A 24 6.86 36.25 -9.17
CA TYR A 24 7.68 36.22 -10.37
C TYR A 24 7.07 37.08 -11.45
N THR A 25 7.92 37.62 -12.32
CA THR A 25 7.51 38.49 -13.43
C THR A 25 8.19 38.10 -14.74
N GLY A 26 7.58 38.45 -15.87
CA GLY A 26 8.15 38.30 -17.21
C GLY A 26 8.46 36.84 -17.57
N ALA A 27 9.60 36.62 -18.24
CA ALA A 27 10.02 35.32 -18.76
C ALA A 27 10.02 34.19 -17.71
N ARG A 28 10.31 34.51 -16.44
CA ARG A 28 10.31 33.52 -15.37
C ARG A 28 8.93 32.93 -15.11
N VAL A 29 7.87 33.72 -15.33
CA VAL A 29 6.49 33.23 -15.20
C VAL A 29 6.14 32.30 -16.35
N GLU A 30 6.59 32.63 -17.57
CA GLU A 30 6.35 31.79 -18.76
C GLU A 30 7.02 30.42 -18.62
N GLU A 31 8.29 30.37 -18.20
CA GLU A 31 8.98 29.10 -17.90
C GLU A 31 8.24 28.27 -16.86
N LEU A 32 7.76 28.93 -15.79
CA LEU A 32 7.00 28.25 -14.74
C LEU A 32 5.69 27.67 -15.27
N MET A 33 4.96 28.41 -16.12
CA MET A 33 3.72 27.92 -16.71
C MET A 33 3.98 26.75 -17.66
N ASN A 34 4.99 26.85 -18.53
CA ASN A 34 5.36 25.76 -19.42
C ASN A 34 5.70 24.48 -18.62
N THR A 35 6.47 24.61 -17.55
CA THR A 35 6.80 23.47 -16.68
C THR A 35 5.55 22.83 -16.05
N ILE A 36 4.58 23.64 -15.62
CA ILE A 36 3.31 23.17 -15.07
C ILE A 36 2.48 22.47 -16.15
N GLU A 37 2.41 23.03 -17.35
CA GLU A 37 1.70 22.45 -18.48
C GLU A 37 2.30 21.11 -18.91
N ASP A 38 3.62 21.03 -19.04
CA ASP A 38 4.36 19.81 -19.36
C ASP A 38 4.07 18.73 -18.31
N THR A 39 4.16 19.09 -17.02
CA THR A 39 3.86 18.16 -15.92
C THR A 39 2.41 17.65 -15.99
N LEU A 40 1.45 18.53 -16.29
CA LEU A 40 0.05 18.14 -16.44
C LEU A 40 -0.17 17.26 -17.67
N HIS A 41 0.56 17.51 -18.76
CA HIS A 41 0.50 16.71 -19.97
C HIS A 41 1.04 15.30 -19.73
N ASP A 42 2.21 15.19 -19.08
CA ASP A 42 2.81 13.92 -18.69
C ASP A 42 1.89 13.12 -17.77
N LEU A 43 1.29 13.77 -16.77
CA LEU A 43 0.31 13.13 -15.89
C LEU A 43 -0.91 12.65 -16.68
N LYS A 44 -1.46 13.46 -17.61
CA LYS A 44 -2.56 13.00 -18.47
C LYS A 44 -2.15 11.79 -19.30
N ALA A 45 -0.94 11.77 -19.86
CA ALA A 45 -0.43 10.65 -20.64
C ALA A 45 -0.37 9.34 -19.82
N LEU A 46 0.08 9.41 -18.56
CA LEU A 46 0.08 8.27 -17.63
C LEU A 46 -1.32 7.72 -17.36
N PHE A 47 -2.34 8.58 -17.38
CA PHE A 47 -3.74 8.21 -17.18
C PHE A 47 -4.54 8.12 -18.50
N ASN A 48 -3.90 7.71 -19.60
CA ASN A 48 -4.53 7.49 -20.92
C ASN A 48 -5.29 8.70 -21.46
N ASN A 49 -4.80 9.91 -21.21
CA ASN A 49 -5.42 11.17 -21.62
C ASN A 49 -6.86 11.33 -21.14
N ALA A 50 -7.14 10.90 -19.91
CA ALA A 50 -8.46 11.05 -19.31
C ALA A 50 -8.95 12.52 -19.36
N PRO A 51 -10.18 12.79 -19.84
CA PRO A 51 -10.73 14.14 -19.92
C PRO A 51 -10.90 14.76 -18.52
N ASP A 52 -11.24 13.93 -17.53
CA ASP A 52 -11.24 14.28 -16.11
C ASP A 52 -10.10 13.54 -15.39
N LEU A 53 -8.92 14.17 -15.36
CA LEU A 53 -7.74 13.63 -14.68
C LEU A 53 -7.97 13.52 -13.16
N ALA A 54 -8.62 14.51 -12.55
CA ALA A 54 -8.82 14.55 -11.10
C ALA A 54 -9.78 13.43 -10.63
N GLY A 55 -10.90 13.25 -11.33
CA GLY A 55 -11.84 12.17 -11.06
C GLY A 55 -11.22 10.79 -11.28
N THR A 56 -10.40 10.65 -12.34
CA THR A 56 -9.67 9.41 -12.62
C THR A 56 -8.70 9.09 -11.49
N ILE A 57 -7.85 10.03 -11.08
CA ILE A 57 -6.91 9.84 -9.96
C ILE A 57 -7.67 9.43 -8.69
N ARG A 58 -8.79 10.10 -8.37
CA ARG A 58 -9.60 9.76 -7.19
C ARG A 58 -10.11 8.32 -7.25
N LYS A 59 -10.66 7.91 -8.39
CA LYS A 59 -11.12 6.55 -8.63
C LYS A 59 -10.00 5.53 -8.44
N TYR A 60 -8.81 5.78 -9.00
CA TYR A 60 -7.66 4.88 -8.82
C TYR A 60 -7.21 4.79 -7.36
N ILE A 61 -7.27 5.88 -6.59
CA ILE A 61 -6.96 5.87 -5.16
C ILE A 61 -7.96 5.00 -4.40
N ASP A 62 -9.26 5.18 -4.66
CA ASP A 62 -10.33 4.41 -4.03
C ASP A 62 -10.26 2.92 -4.40
N GLU A 63 -9.98 2.61 -5.68
CA GLU A 63 -9.77 1.24 -6.15
C GLU A 63 -8.55 0.60 -5.49
N ASN A 64 -7.44 1.32 -5.36
CA ASN A 64 -6.24 0.80 -4.71
C ASN A 64 -6.48 0.53 -3.21
N ALA A 65 -7.21 1.41 -2.52
CA ALA A 65 -7.63 1.18 -1.14
C ALA A 65 -8.54 -0.05 -1.03
N GLY A 66 -9.50 -0.19 -1.96
CA GLY A 66 -10.39 -1.35 -2.04
C GLY A 66 -9.66 -2.66 -2.33
N LEU A 67 -8.69 -2.65 -3.26
CA LEU A 67 -7.86 -3.80 -3.60
C LEU A 67 -6.98 -4.22 -2.43
N LYS A 68 -6.37 -3.28 -1.69
CA LYS A 68 -5.61 -3.59 -0.47
C LYS A 68 -6.47 -4.31 0.56
N LYS A 69 -7.70 -3.84 0.79
CA LYS A 69 -8.64 -4.49 1.70
C LYS A 69 -9.02 -5.89 1.22
N GLN A 70 -9.30 -6.06 -0.07
CA GLN A 70 -9.59 -7.38 -0.65
C GLN A 70 -8.41 -8.33 -0.47
N VAL A 71 -7.18 -7.87 -0.68
CA VAL A 71 -5.97 -8.68 -0.45
C VAL A 71 -5.86 -9.11 1.01
N GLU A 72 -6.11 -8.21 1.97
CA GLU A 72 -6.13 -8.56 3.39
C GLU A 72 -7.20 -9.60 3.73
N ASP A 73 -8.42 -9.46 3.18
CA ASP A 73 -9.51 -10.40 3.39
C ASP A 73 -9.21 -11.77 2.77
N PHE A 74 -8.65 -11.81 1.55
CA PHE A 74 -8.18 -13.04 0.91
C PHE A 74 -7.07 -13.73 1.71
N MET A 75 -6.12 -12.97 2.28
CA MET A 75 -5.06 -13.52 3.12
C MET A 75 -5.64 -14.15 4.38
N LYS A 76 -6.60 -13.49 5.06
CA LYS A 76 -7.29 -14.04 6.23
C LYS A 76 -8.07 -15.31 5.89
N GLU A 77 -8.76 -15.35 4.76
CA GLU A 77 -9.48 -16.54 4.31
C GLU A 77 -8.50 -17.71 4.03
N LYS A 78 -7.37 -17.43 3.37
CA LYS A 78 -6.32 -18.43 3.13
C LYS A 78 -5.72 -18.95 4.43
N GLU A 79 -5.47 -18.09 5.40
CA GLU A 79 -5.03 -18.50 6.74
C GLU A 79 -6.06 -19.42 7.42
N ALA A 80 -7.34 -19.09 7.35
CA ALA A 80 -8.41 -19.92 7.90
C ALA A 80 -8.49 -21.31 7.23
N GLN A 81 -8.41 -21.36 5.90
CA GLN A 81 -8.38 -22.63 5.14
C GLN A 81 -7.12 -23.45 5.43
N LEU A 82 -5.96 -22.80 5.61
CA LEU A 82 -4.73 -23.49 6.01
C LEU A 82 -4.85 -24.05 7.41
N LYS A 83 -5.39 -23.29 8.36
CA LYS A 83 -5.66 -23.74 9.73
C LYS A 83 -6.51 -25.01 9.74
N GLU A 84 -7.65 -25.04 9.03
CA GLU A 84 -8.50 -26.23 8.95
C GLU A 84 -7.76 -27.45 8.39
N ARG A 85 -6.94 -27.25 7.35
CA ARG A 85 -6.12 -28.33 6.80
C ARG A 85 -5.06 -28.81 7.78
N LEU A 86 -4.44 -27.92 8.55
CA LEU A 86 -3.45 -28.29 9.55
C LEU A 86 -4.08 -29.06 10.71
N LEU A 87 -5.28 -28.69 11.16
CA LEU A 87 -6.02 -29.43 12.19
C LEU A 87 -6.36 -30.86 11.76
N LYS A 88 -6.72 -31.06 10.48
CA LYS A 88 -7.00 -32.39 9.92
C LYS A 88 -5.75 -33.27 9.80
N ASN A 89 -4.58 -32.66 9.67
CA ASN A 89 -3.29 -33.36 9.51
C ASN A 89 -2.45 -33.36 10.80
N VAL A 90 -3.07 -33.13 11.96
CA VAL A 90 -2.37 -33.23 13.25
C VAL A 90 -1.92 -34.69 13.46
N GLN A 91 -0.65 -34.86 13.77
CA GLN A 91 -0.12 -36.16 14.20
C GLN A 91 0.07 -36.13 15.71
N GLU A 92 -0.39 -37.17 16.39
CA GLU A 92 -0.17 -37.34 17.83
C GLU A 92 1.01 -38.29 18.06
N VAL A 93 2.03 -37.82 18.77
CA VAL A 93 3.24 -38.59 19.11
C VAL A 93 3.46 -38.47 20.61
N ASN A 94 3.37 -39.58 21.34
CA ASN A 94 3.57 -39.62 22.80
C ASN A 94 2.71 -38.61 23.58
N GLY A 95 1.45 -38.38 23.16
CA GLY A 95 0.54 -37.41 23.78
C GLY A 95 0.78 -35.94 23.39
N VAL A 96 1.69 -35.69 22.43
CA VAL A 96 1.98 -34.37 21.87
C VAL A 96 1.41 -34.27 20.45
N LYS A 97 0.62 -33.23 20.19
CA LYS A 97 0.08 -32.90 18.87
C LYS A 97 1.12 -32.14 18.07
N VAL A 98 1.69 -32.80 17.06
CA VAL A 98 2.73 -32.27 16.19
C VAL A 98 2.11 -31.84 14.87
N ILE A 99 2.38 -30.59 14.47
CA ILE A 99 2.00 -30.04 13.16
C ILE A 99 3.28 -29.59 12.45
N LYS A 100 3.54 -30.16 11.27
CA LYS A 100 4.62 -29.76 10.38
C LYS A 100 4.03 -29.05 9.17
N PHE A 101 4.52 -27.85 8.86
CA PHE A 101 4.03 -27.05 7.76
C PHE A 101 5.17 -26.47 6.93
N CYS A 102 5.13 -26.70 5.61
CA CYS A 102 6.13 -26.23 4.64
C CYS A 102 5.38 -25.42 3.59
N ALA A 103 5.61 -24.10 3.55
CA ALA A 103 4.97 -23.22 2.57
C ALA A 103 5.81 -21.98 2.26
N PRO A 104 5.71 -21.43 1.04
CA PRO A 104 6.37 -20.17 0.68
C PRO A 104 5.58 -18.97 1.20
N LEU A 105 5.40 -18.88 2.53
CA LEU A 105 4.69 -17.79 3.20
C LEU A 105 5.65 -16.91 4.00
N PRO A 106 5.35 -15.60 4.15
CA PRO A 106 6.11 -14.72 5.02
C PRO A 106 6.05 -15.18 6.50
N ALA A 107 7.11 -14.90 7.25
CA ALA A 107 7.20 -15.25 8.67
C ALA A 107 6.04 -14.69 9.51
N GLU A 108 5.54 -13.51 9.17
CA GLU A 108 4.40 -12.87 9.85
C GLU A 108 3.11 -13.71 9.72
N THR A 109 2.78 -14.14 8.50
CA THR A 109 1.64 -15.03 8.22
C THR A 109 1.77 -16.35 8.97
N VAL A 110 2.98 -16.95 8.98
CA VAL A 110 3.24 -18.20 9.73
C VAL A 110 3.01 -18.00 11.23
N LYS A 111 3.44 -16.87 11.78
CA LYS A 111 3.23 -16.52 13.19
C LYS A 111 1.75 -16.36 13.51
N ASN A 112 0.97 -15.71 12.63
CA ASN A 112 -0.47 -15.56 12.77
C ASN A 112 -1.18 -16.92 12.81
N ILE A 113 -0.85 -17.82 11.89
CA ILE A 113 -1.38 -19.20 11.86
C ILE A 113 -1.01 -19.93 13.16
N ALA A 114 0.24 -19.82 13.62
CA ALA A 114 0.68 -20.47 14.86
C ALA A 114 -0.13 -19.99 16.09
N PHE A 115 -0.40 -18.69 16.20
CA PHE A 115 -1.24 -18.14 17.27
C PHE A 115 -2.69 -18.62 17.17
N GLN A 116 -3.26 -18.67 15.96
CA GLN A 116 -4.62 -19.17 15.76
C GLN A 116 -4.74 -20.66 16.11
N LEU A 117 -3.73 -21.48 15.79
CA LEU A 117 -3.69 -22.90 16.14
C LEU A 117 -3.58 -23.10 17.66
N ARG A 118 -2.74 -22.31 18.34
CA ARG A 118 -2.65 -22.30 19.81
C ARG A 118 -3.99 -21.97 20.46
N GLY A 119 -4.80 -21.12 19.84
CA GLY A 119 -6.14 -20.79 20.35
C GLY A 119 -7.12 -21.96 20.33
N GLN A 120 -6.92 -22.98 19.48
CA GLN A 120 -7.79 -24.16 19.38
C GLN A 120 -7.20 -25.40 20.05
N ILE A 121 -5.88 -25.59 19.96
CA ILE A 121 -5.18 -26.68 20.63
C ILE A 121 -4.47 -26.08 21.84
N THR A 122 -5.15 -26.14 22.99
CA THR A 122 -4.70 -25.55 24.25
C THR A 122 -3.60 -26.33 24.95
N GLU A 123 -3.46 -27.64 24.67
CA GLU A 123 -2.50 -28.51 25.34
C GLU A 123 -1.62 -29.30 24.36
N ASN A 124 -0.35 -29.44 24.72
CA ASN A 124 0.68 -30.23 24.05
C ASN A 124 0.80 -30.01 22.53
N LEU A 125 0.71 -28.76 22.07
CA LEU A 125 0.94 -28.40 20.66
C LEU A 125 2.42 -28.16 20.38
N PHE A 126 2.98 -28.89 19.42
CA PHE A 126 4.31 -28.65 18.85
C PHE A 126 4.18 -28.28 17.38
N PHE A 127 4.44 -27.02 17.05
CA PHE A 127 4.32 -26.48 15.69
C PHE A 127 5.70 -26.19 15.11
N VAL A 128 5.99 -26.78 13.95
CA VAL A 128 7.21 -26.50 13.18
C VAL A 128 6.79 -26.01 11.80
N ALA A 129 7.27 -24.83 11.45
CA ALA A 129 7.09 -24.26 10.13
C ALA A 129 8.43 -24.02 9.44
N GLU A 130 8.50 -24.37 8.17
CA GLU A 130 9.64 -24.08 7.30
C GLU A 130 9.21 -23.07 6.23
N GLN A 131 9.95 -21.97 6.14
CA GLN A 131 9.78 -20.95 5.10
C GLN A 131 10.68 -21.28 3.91
N LYS A 132 10.09 -21.67 2.78
CA LYS A 132 10.85 -21.92 1.54
C LYS A 132 10.78 -20.75 0.57
N PRO A 133 11.88 -20.39 -0.12
CA PRO A 133 11.81 -19.61 -1.35
C PRO A 133 11.11 -20.45 -2.43
N LYS A 134 10.34 -19.79 -3.32
CA LYS A 134 9.37 -20.34 -4.30
C LYS A 134 9.77 -21.58 -5.15
N ALA A 135 11.00 -22.10 -5.06
CA ALA A 135 11.59 -23.05 -6.01
C ALA A 135 12.14 -24.37 -5.42
N SER A 136 11.79 -24.81 -4.20
CA SER A 136 12.31 -26.08 -3.64
C SER A 136 11.21 -27.00 -3.11
N ARG A 137 11.31 -28.31 -3.42
CA ARG A 137 10.37 -29.34 -2.95
C ARG A 137 10.54 -29.63 -1.46
N CYS A 138 9.42 -29.81 -0.77
CA CYS A 138 9.34 -30.60 0.46
C CYS A 138 9.33 -32.09 0.05
#